data_AF-A0A7W0UMM7-F1
#
_entry.id   AF-A0A7W0UMM7-F1
#
_cell.length_a   1.000
_cell.length_b   1.000
_cell.length_c   1.000
_cell.angle_alpha   90.00
_cell.angle_beta   90.00
_cell.angle_gamma   90.00
#
_symmetry.space_group_name_H-M   'P 1'
#
loop_
_entity.id
_entity.type
_entity.pdbx_description
1 polymer ?
#
loop_
_entity_poly.entity_id
_entity_poly.type
_entity_poly.pdbx_seq_one_letter_code
_entity_poly.pdbx_strand_id
1 'polypeptide(L)'
;MHAGSWVAVVAAPLVLLGLLLARPAIDLDWENQQAHFWLVLGAAALATALGWAVSVAARRRRDARLFLISLAFIASSGFLGLHALATPSVLLGPNAGFELATPAGLVVAGLFAAASSLELSPARAQAVVGSARFLL
;
A
#
# COMPACT_ATOMS: atom_id res chain seq x y z
N MET A 1 13.35 -21.83 -11.63
CA MET A 1 12.27 -20.99 -12.20
C MET A 1 12.84 -20.31 -13.44
N HIS A 2 12.34 -20.64 -14.63
CA HIS A 2 12.94 -20.20 -15.90
C HIS A 2 12.47 -18.78 -16.25
N ALA A 3 13.32 -17.98 -16.91
CA ALA A 3 13.03 -16.59 -17.27
C ALA A 3 11.65 -16.39 -17.95
N GLY A 4 11.17 -17.39 -18.69
CA GLY A 4 9.84 -17.36 -19.32
C GLY A 4 8.66 -17.22 -18.35
N SER A 5 8.75 -17.72 -17.11
CA SER A 5 7.68 -17.54 -16.12
C SER A 5 7.59 -16.10 -15.64
N TRP A 6 8.72 -15.40 -15.54
CA TRP A 6 8.76 -13.99 -15.14
C TRP A 6 8.23 -13.09 -16.25
N VAL A 7 8.60 -13.36 -17.50
CA VAL A 7 8.05 -12.64 -18.66
C VAL A 7 6.54 -12.81 -18.71
N ALA A 8 6.02 -14.02 -18.51
CA ALA A 8 4.58 -14.25 -18.48
C ALA A 8 3.87 -13.45 -17.37
N VAL A 9 4.41 -13.43 -16.14
CA VAL A 9 3.83 -12.67 -15.01
C VAL A 9 3.83 -11.17 -15.27
N VAL A 10 4.92 -10.62 -15.83
CA VAL A 10 5.03 -9.18 -16.13
C VAL A 10 4.16 -8.78 -17.33
N ALA A 11 4.07 -9.64 -18.35
CA ALA A 11 3.28 -9.37 -19.54
C ALA A 11 1.77 -9.55 -19.30
N ALA A 12 1.36 -10.41 -18.37
CA ALA A 12 -0.04 -10.71 -18.09
C ALA A 12 -0.94 -9.47 -17.92
N PRO A 13 -0.62 -8.46 -17.08
CA PRO A 13 -1.47 -7.27 -16.93
C PRO A 13 -1.56 -6.46 -18.23
N LEU A 14 -0.50 -6.38 -19.03
CA LEU A 14 -0.51 -5.67 -20.32
C LEU A 14 -1.33 -6.41 -21.37
N VAL A 15 -1.24 -7.73 -21.41
CA VAL A 15 -2.06 -8.59 -22.27
C VAL A 15 -3.53 -8.46 -21.90
N LEU A 16 -3.85 -8.54 -20.61
CA LEU A 16 -5.21 -8.36 -20.11
C LEU A 16 -5.76 -6.98 -20.49
N LEU A 17 -4.99 -5.91 -20.27
CA LEU A 17 -5.36 -4.56 -20.69
C LEU A 17 -5.63 -4.49 -22.20
N GLY A 18 -4.74 -5.05 -23.02
CA GLY A 18 -4.92 -5.11 -24.47
C GLY A 18 -6.18 -5.87 -24.90
N LEU A 19 -6.51 -6.96 -24.20
CA LEU A 19 -7.74 -7.73 -24.43
C LEU A 19 -8.99 -6.93 -24.07
N LEU A 20 -9.01 -6.26 -22.91
CA LEU A 20 -10.14 -5.43 -22.48
C LEU A 20 -10.38 -4.27 -23.45
N LEU A 21 -9.31 -3.59 -23.89
CA LEU A 21 -9.38 -2.52 -24.89
C LEU A 21 -9.88 -3.03 -26.25
N ALA A 22 -9.45 -4.23 -26.67
CA ALA A 22 -9.86 -4.82 -27.95
C ALA A 22 -11.29 -5.39 -27.92
N ARG A 23 -11.79 -5.78 -26.73
CA ARG A 23 -13.09 -6.42 -26.53
C ARG A 23 -13.82 -5.83 -25.31
N PRO A 24 -14.30 -4.58 -25.37
CA PRO A 24 -14.95 -3.93 -24.23
C PRO A 24 -16.16 -4.70 -23.68
N ALA A 25 -16.82 -5.52 -24.50
CA ALA A 25 -17.96 -6.34 -24.08
C ALA A 25 -17.63 -7.41 -23.01
N ILE A 26 -16.35 -7.72 -22.78
CA ILE A 26 -15.94 -8.61 -21.69
C ILE A 26 -15.66 -7.85 -20.38
N ASP A 27 -15.60 -6.52 -20.44
CA ASP A 27 -15.46 -5.63 -19.29
C ASP A 27 -16.86 -5.37 -18.73
N LEU A 28 -17.30 -6.26 -17.84
CA LEU A 28 -18.62 -6.17 -17.23
C LEU A 28 -18.60 -5.15 -16.10
N ASP A 29 -19.51 -4.18 -16.16
CA ASP A 29 -19.67 -3.20 -15.09
C ASP A 29 -20.26 -3.87 -13.84
N TRP A 30 -19.44 -3.98 -12.81
CA TRP A 30 -19.90 -4.33 -11.46
C TRP A 30 -19.54 -3.21 -10.49
N GLU A 31 -20.56 -2.43 -10.11
CA GLU A 31 -20.42 -1.37 -9.11
C GLU A 31 -21.23 -1.72 -7.86
N ASN A 32 -20.53 -1.92 -6.74
CA ASN A 32 -21.16 -2.13 -5.43
C ASN A 32 -20.32 -1.48 -4.33
N GLN A 33 -20.81 -0.34 -3.82
CA GLN A 33 -20.07 0.48 -2.87
C GLN A 33 -19.90 -0.20 -1.50
N GLN A 34 -20.85 -1.03 -1.07
CA GLN A 34 -20.73 -1.83 0.16
C GLN A 34 -19.68 -2.92 0.02
N ALA A 35 -19.62 -3.61 -1.12
CA ALA A 35 -18.59 -4.60 -1.39
C ALA A 35 -17.20 -3.96 -1.46
N HIS A 36 -17.07 -2.83 -2.17
CA HIS A 36 -15.84 -2.03 -2.21
C HIS A 36 -15.39 -1.64 -0.80
N PHE A 37 -16.29 -1.07 0.00
CA PHE A 37 -16.01 -0.66 1.37
C PHE A 37 -15.42 -1.80 2.21
N TRP A 38 -16.11 -2.94 2.29
CA TRP A 38 -15.69 -4.03 3.18
C TRP A 38 -14.44 -4.75 2.67
N LEU A 39 -14.32 -4.96 1.36
CA LEU A 39 -13.14 -5.60 0.77
C LEU A 39 -11.89 -4.74 0.95
N VAL A 40 -11.98 -3.45 0.61
CA VAL A 40 -10.84 -2.54 0.68
C VAL A 40 -10.48 -2.25 2.15
N LEU A 41 -11.45 -2.05 3.03
CA LEU A 41 -11.19 -1.85 4.46
C LEU A 41 -10.57 -3.10 5.10
N GLY A 42 -11.07 -4.29 4.78
CA GLY A 42 -10.52 -5.56 5.28
C GLY A 42 -9.09 -5.80 4.80
N ALA A 43 -8.82 -5.57 3.51
CA ALA A 43 -7.48 -5.67 2.94
C ALA A 43 -6.53 -4.63 3.56
N ALA A 44 -6.97 -3.39 3.74
CA ALA A 44 -6.20 -2.33 4.39
C ALA A 44 -5.87 -2.68 5.86
N ALA A 45 -6.84 -3.17 6.62
CA ALA A 45 -6.64 -3.58 8.01
C ALA A 45 -5.63 -4.74 8.13
N LEU A 46 -5.77 -5.77 7.28
CA LEU A 46 -4.83 -6.90 7.23
C LEU A 46 -3.42 -6.43 6.84
N ALA A 47 -3.29 -5.63 5.79
CA ALA A 47 -2.02 -5.10 5.35
C ALA A 47 -1.35 -4.21 6.42
N THR A 48 -2.14 -3.39 7.12
CA THR A 48 -1.65 -2.56 8.24
C THR A 48 -1.14 -3.45 9.37
N ALA A 49 -1.87 -4.51 9.74
CA ALA A 49 -1.44 -5.46 10.78
C ALA A 49 -0.15 -6.19 10.41
N LEU A 50 -0.01 -6.61 9.14
CA LEU A 50 1.22 -7.21 8.63
C LEU A 50 2.38 -6.19 8.63
N GLY A 51 2.14 -4.96 8.17
CA GLY A 51 3.13 -3.87 8.23
C GLY A 51 3.58 -3.60 9.66
N TRP A 52 2.66 -3.60 10.62
CA TRP A 52 2.97 -3.48 12.05
C TRP A 52 3.84 -4.65 12.54
N ALA A 53 3.50 -5.89 12.18
CA ALA A 53 4.31 -7.05 12.53
C ALA A 53 5.73 -6.96 11.97
N VAL A 54 5.88 -6.49 10.72
CA VAL A 54 7.20 -6.23 10.11
C VAL A 54 7.95 -5.14 10.85
N SER A 55 7.27 -4.06 11.27
CA SER A 55 7.87 -3.00 12.08
C SER A 55 8.42 -3.54 13.41
N VAL A 56 7.64 -4.35 14.12
CA VAL A 56 8.10 -5.02 15.35
C VAL A 56 9.35 -5.87 15.08
N ALA A 57 9.34 -6.65 14.01
CA ALA A 57 10.47 -7.49 13.62
C ALA A 57 11.72 -6.66 13.23
N ALA A 58 11.53 -5.55 12.53
CA ALA A 58 12.60 -4.63 12.13
C ALA A 58 13.27 -3.98 13.34
N ARG A 59 12.47 -3.50 14.31
CA ARG A 59 12.98 -2.90 15.55
C ARG A 59 13.78 -3.90 16.38
N ARG A 60 13.29 -5.15 16.50
CA ARG A 60 14.03 -6.22 17.21
C ARG A 60 15.39 -6.53 16.57
N ARG A 61 15.49 -6.45 15.24
CA ARG A 61 16.73 -6.66 14.49
C ARG A 61 17.59 -5.40 14.36
N ARG A 62 17.10 -4.24 14.80
CA ARG A 62 17.72 -2.92 14.57
C ARG A 62 17.96 -2.65 13.08
N ASP A 63 17.04 -3.12 12.24
CA ASP A 63 17.10 -2.95 10.79
C ASP A 63 16.30 -1.71 10.38
N ALA A 64 17.02 -0.61 10.14
CA ALA A 64 16.42 0.67 9.76
C ALA A 64 15.74 0.62 8.39
N ARG A 65 16.31 -0.14 7.43
CA ARG A 65 15.75 -0.27 6.08
C ARG A 65 14.41 -0.99 6.15
N LEU A 66 14.37 -2.12 6.83
CA LEU A 66 13.14 -2.88 6.99
C LEU A 66 12.08 -2.08 7.77
N PHE A 67 12.51 -1.28 8.75
CA PHE A 67 11.60 -0.40 9.48
C PHE A 67 10.98 0.67 8.56
N LEU A 68 11.78 1.36 7.74
CA LEU A 68 11.27 2.33 6.76
C LEU A 68 10.31 1.69 5.75
N ILE A 69 10.65 0.50 5.24
CA ILE A 69 9.73 -0.25 4.37
C ILE A 69 8.42 -0.58 5.09
N SER A 70 8.47 -0.99 6.36
CA SER A 70 7.25 -1.25 7.14
C SER A 70 6.37 -0.01 7.29
N LEU A 71 6.97 1.17 7.49
CA LEU A 71 6.24 2.44 7.52
C LEU A 71 5.65 2.81 6.16
N ALA A 72 6.34 2.52 5.05
CA ALA A 72 5.79 2.71 3.72
C ALA A 72 4.52 1.86 3.52
N PHE A 73 4.55 0.59 3.92
CA PHE A 73 3.37 -0.29 3.87
C PHE A 73 2.24 0.18 4.77
N ILE A 74 2.55 0.55 6.03
CA ILE A 74 1.54 1.07 6.97
C ILE A 74 0.92 2.37 6.45
N ALA A 75 1.73 3.30 5.91
CA ALA A 75 1.22 4.53 5.33
C ALA A 75 0.29 4.23 4.15
N SER A 76 0.76 3.44 3.17
CA SER A 76 -0.07 3.10 2.00
C SER A 76 -1.36 2.38 2.39
N SER A 77 -1.30 1.41 3.30
CA SER A 77 -2.48 0.65 3.72
C SER A 77 -3.41 1.44 4.64
N GLY A 78 -2.88 2.28 5.52
CA GLY A 78 -3.66 3.18 6.36
C GLY A 78 -4.46 4.18 5.52
N PHE A 79 -3.85 4.80 4.53
CA PHE A 79 -4.54 5.69 3.59
C PHE A 79 -5.51 4.94 2.67
N LEU A 80 -5.22 3.69 2.29
CA LEU A 80 -6.20 2.82 1.61
C LEU A 80 -7.42 2.54 2.51
N GLY A 81 -7.21 2.36 3.81
CA GLY A 81 -8.27 2.26 4.80
C GLY A 81 -9.09 3.55 4.90
N LEU A 82 -8.44 4.72 4.91
CA LEU A 82 -9.12 6.01 4.85
C LEU A 82 -9.95 6.19 3.57
N HIS A 83 -9.43 5.76 2.42
CA HIS A 83 -10.17 5.72 1.16
C HIS A 83 -11.43 4.86 1.29
N ALA A 84 -11.31 3.65 1.86
CA ALA A 84 -12.46 2.79 2.10
C ALA A 84 -13.49 3.45 3.04
N LEU A 85 -13.04 4.01 4.17
CA LEU A 85 -13.91 4.73 5.11
C LEU A 85 -14.60 5.95 4.47
N ALA A 86 -13.95 6.57 3.49
CA ALA A 86 -14.46 7.70 2.74
C ALA A 86 -15.39 7.32 1.57
N THR A 87 -15.63 6.03 1.32
CA THR A 87 -16.52 5.57 0.23
C THR A 87 -17.90 6.22 0.37
N PRO A 88 -18.35 6.97 -0.65
CA PRO A 88 -19.68 7.59 -0.62
C PRO A 88 -20.79 6.56 -0.42
N SER A 89 -21.91 7.01 0.16
CA SER A 89 -23.13 6.24 0.44
C SER A 89 -23.04 5.11 1.47
N VAL A 90 -21.85 4.79 1.99
CA VAL A 90 -21.70 3.82 3.09
C VAL A 90 -21.69 4.51 4.44
N LEU A 91 -20.68 5.36 4.68
CA LEU A 91 -20.55 6.13 5.92
C LEU A 91 -20.67 7.64 5.70
N LEU A 92 -20.24 8.13 4.54
CA LEU A 92 -20.14 9.56 4.21
C LEU A 92 -20.86 9.87 2.90
N GLY A 93 -21.19 11.14 2.66
CA GLY A 93 -21.54 11.65 1.33
C GLY A 93 -20.32 11.82 0.42
N PRO A 94 -20.50 12.35 -0.80
CA PRO A 94 -19.39 12.71 -1.68
C PRO A 94 -18.38 13.62 -0.96
N ASN A 95 -17.10 13.29 -1.04
CA ASN A 95 -16.05 13.98 -0.30
C ASN A 95 -14.69 13.86 -1.00
N ALA A 96 -13.84 14.87 -0.82
CA ALA A 96 -12.50 14.88 -1.38
C ALA A 96 -11.57 13.83 -0.75
N GLY A 97 -11.88 13.35 0.46
CA GLY A 97 -11.10 12.32 1.14
C GLY A 97 -11.03 11.01 0.34
N PHE A 98 -12.14 10.61 -0.28
CA PHE A 98 -12.21 9.43 -1.14
C PHE A 98 -11.21 9.51 -2.30
N GLU A 99 -11.15 10.67 -2.98
CA GLU A 99 -10.28 10.87 -4.14
C GLU A 99 -8.81 11.09 -3.75
N LEU A 100 -8.55 11.79 -2.64
CA LEU A 100 -7.21 12.22 -2.25
C LEU A 100 -6.47 11.25 -1.35
N ALA A 101 -7.16 10.34 -0.64
CA ALA A 101 -6.51 9.46 0.32
C ALA A 101 -5.43 8.57 -0.33
N THR A 102 -5.75 7.91 -1.45
CA THR A 102 -4.79 7.04 -2.16
C THR A 102 -3.55 7.80 -2.65
N PRO A 103 -3.63 8.91 -3.41
CA PRO A 103 -2.44 9.62 -3.86
C PRO A 103 -1.64 10.21 -2.69
N ALA A 104 -2.30 10.74 -1.65
CA ALA A 104 -1.60 11.23 -0.46
C ALA A 104 -0.82 10.10 0.24
N GLY A 105 -1.46 8.95 0.42
CA GLY A 105 -0.83 7.76 0.99
C GLY A 105 0.37 7.27 0.19
N LEU A 106 0.27 7.27 -1.15
CA LEU A 106 1.36 6.87 -2.03
C LEU A 106 2.54 7.84 -1.96
N VAL A 107 2.30 9.15 -1.86
CA VAL A 107 3.39 10.13 -1.67
C VAL A 107 4.11 9.87 -0.34
N VAL A 108 3.37 9.73 0.76
CA VAL A 108 3.96 9.47 2.09
C VAL A 108 4.71 8.13 2.10
N ALA A 109 4.11 7.07 1.56
CA ALA A 109 4.75 5.77 1.44
C ALA A 109 6.01 5.83 0.55
N GLY A 110 5.95 6.58 -0.55
CA GLY A 110 7.07 6.82 -1.46
C GLY A 110 8.25 7.50 -0.77
N LEU A 111 8.01 8.46 0.13
CA LEU A 111 9.06 9.09 0.93
C LEU A 111 9.77 8.08 1.83
N PHE A 112 9.03 7.20 2.52
CA PHE A 112 9.62 6.14 3.33
C PHE A 112 10.38 5.11 2.48
N ALA A 113 9.83 4.71 1.33
CA ALA A 113 10.47 3.79 0.41
C ALA A 113 11.77 4.38 -0.16
N ALA A 114 11.77 5.65 -0.57
CA ALA A 114 12.95 6.36 -1.05
C ALA A 114 14.00 6.50 0.07
N ALA A 115 13.60 6.87 1.28
CA ALA A 115 14.52 6.90 2.43
C ALA A 115 15.13 5.52 2.72
N SER A 116 14.39 4.43 2.50
CA SER A 116 14.89 3.06 2.70
C SER A 116 16.01 2.67 1.73
N SER A 117 16.14 3.34 0.58
CA SER A 117 17.20 3.03 -0.39
C SER A 117 18.55 3.63 0.01
N LEU A 118 18.57 4.59 0.95
CA LEU A 118 19.79 5.25 1.39
C LEU A 118 20.70 4.30 2.19
N GLU A 119 22.00 4.43 1.98
CA GLU A 119 23.01 3.78 2.82
C GLU A 119 23.21 4.61 4.10
N LEU A 120 22.59 4.15 5.18
CA LEU A 120 22.64 4.83 6.47
C LEU A 120 23.87 4.40 7.27
N SER A 121 24.59 5.38 7.82
CA SER A 121 25.61 5.09 8.83
C SER A 121 24.97 4.44 10.06
N PRO A 122 25.74 3.67 10.86
CA PRO A 122 25.19 2.99 12.05
C PRO A 122 24.45 3.93 13.01
N ALA A 123 24.96 5.15 13.23
CA ALA A 123 24.32 6.15 14.08
C ALA A 123 22.97 6.62 13.52
N ARG A 124 22.87 6.87 12.21
CA ARG A 124 21.61 7.26 11.55
C ARG A 124 20.60 6.12 11.54
N ALA A 125 21.04 4.90 11.29
CA ALA A 125 20.17 3.72 11.33
C ALA A 125 19.57 3.52 12.74
N GLN A 126 20.37 3.70 13.80
CA GLN A 126 19.88 3.65 15.17
C GLN A 126 18.87 4.78 15.47
N ALA A 127 19.13 6.00 14.99
CA ALA A 127 18.20 7.12 15.15
C ALA A 127 16.85 6.85 14.47
N VAL A 128 16.85 6.29 13.25
CA VAL A 128 15.64 5.90 12.52
C VAL A 128 14.84 4.83 13.27
N VAL A 129 15.50 3.78 13.78
CA VAL A 129 14.80 2.77 14.59
C VAL A 129 14.29 3.36 15.91
N GLY A 130 15.06 4.28 16.51
CA GLY A 130 14.70 4.97 17.75
C GLY A 130 13.50 5.92 17.61
N SER A 131 13.28 6.50 16.42
CA SER A 131 12.11 7.36 16.16
C SER A 131 10.79 6.59 16.17
N ALA A 132 10.82 5.25 16.18
CA ALA A 132 9.63 4.43 16.22
C ALA A 132 8.69 4.72 17.39
N ARG A 133 9.21 5.22 18.53
CA ARG A 133 8.39 5.65 19.67
C ARG A 133 7.39 6.76 19.32
N PHE A 134 7.67 7.54 18.28
CA PHE A 134 6.84 8.68 17.88
C PHE A 134 5.95 8.38 16.67
N LEU A 135 6.29 7.34 15.89
CA LEU A 135 5.61 7.04 14.63
C LEU A 135 4.57 5.92 14.76
N LEU A 136 4.63 5.14 15.85
CA LEU A 136 3.84 3.93 16.09
C LEU A 136 3.56 3.78 17.59
#